data_AF-A0A661NV11-F1
#
_entry.id   AF-A0A661NV11-F1
#
_cell.length_a   1.000
_cell.length_b   1.000
_cell.length_c   1.000
_cell.angle_alpha   90.00
_cell.angle_beta   90.00
_cell.angle_gamma   90.00
#
_symmetry.space_group_name_H-M   'P 1'
#
loop_
_entity.id
_entity.type
_entity.pdbx_description
1 polymer ?
#
loop_
_entity_poly.entity_id
_entity_poly.type
_entity_poly.pdbx_seq_one_letter_code
_entity_poly.pdbx_strand_id
1 'polypeptide(L)' 'MNHTKSEELFAEAKTLIPGGVNSPVRAFKSAGCNPIFIEKAAGSKIYDVDGNEYI' A
#
# COMPACT_ATOMS: atom_id res chain seq x y z
N MET A 1 -2.01 5.96 12.31
CA MET A 1 -2.49 4.82 11.51
C MET A 1 -1.50 3.70 11.66
N ASN A 2 -1.97 2.46 11.71
CA ASN A 2 -1.12 1.28 11.75
C ASN A 2 -0.82 0.84 10.30
N HIS A 3 0.42 0.55 9.92
CA HIS A 3 0.75 0.10 8.57
C HIS A 3 1.58 -1.20 8.55
N THR A 4 1.64 -1.95 9.65
CA THR A 4 2.51 -3.13 9.78
C THR A 4 2.28 -4.16 8.67
N LYS A 5 1.02 -4.49 8.34
CA LYS A 5 0.74 -5.47 7.29
C LYS A 5 1.10 -4.93 5.91
N SER A 6 0.83 -3.65 5.65
CA SER A 6 1.24 -3.01 4.40
C SER A 6 2.77 -3.02 4.22
N GLU A 7 3.53 -2.81 5.30
CA GLU A 7 4.99 -2.87 5.28
C GLU A 7 5.52 -4.29 5.01
N GLU A 8 4.92 -5.31 5.64
CA GLU A 8 5.23 -6.73 5.41
C GLU A 8 4.97 -7.13 3.96
N LEU A 9 3.78 -6.82 3.43
CA LEU A 9 3.41 -7.11 2.05
C LEU A 9 4.29 -6.35 1.05
N PHE A 10 4.68 -5.10 1.36
CA PHE A 10 5.59 -4.35 0.49
C PHE A 10 7.01 -4.95 0.51
N ALA A 11 7.47 -5.43 1.67
CA ALA A 11 8.74 -6.14 1.78
C ALA A 11 8.74 -7.42 0.93
N GLU A 12 7.67 -8.21 0.99
CA GLU A 12 7.49 -9.39 0.14
C GLU A 12 7.42 -9.02 -1.34
N ALA A 13 6.59 -8.04 -1.72
CA ALA A 13 6.40 -7.62 -3.09
C ALA A 13 7.70 -7.17 -3.77
N LYS A 14 8.61 -6.51 -3.03
CA LYS A 14 9.94 -6.12 -3.54
C LYS A 14 10.81 -7.31 -3.98
N THR A 15 10.53 -8.52 -3.48
CA THR A 15 11.22 -9.75 -3.91
C THR A 15 10.63 -10.34 -5.19
N LEU A 16 9.41 -9.95 -5.56
CA LEU A 16 8.63 -10.56 -6.65
C LEU A 16 8.49 -9.64 -7.86
N ILE A 17 8.37 -8.33 -7.63
CA ILE A 17 8.05 -7.32 -8.64
C ILE A 17 9.07 -6.18 -8.55
N PRO A 18 9.63 -5.67 -9.66
CA PRO A 18 10.54 -4.54 -9.62
C PRO A 18 9.95 -3.33 -8.89
N GLY A 19 10.61 -2.91 -7.81
CA GLY A 19 10.15 -1.81 -6.96
C GLY A 19 8.90 -2.14 -6.11
N GLY A 20 8.51 -3.41 -6.04
CA GLY A 20 7.36 -3.91 -5.27
C GLY A 20 6.00 -3.54 -5.84
N VAL A 21 5.93 -3.02 -7.08
CA VAL A 21 4.69 -2.49 -7.65
C VAL A 21 4.57 -2.70 -9.16
N ASN A 22 3.33 -2.85 -9.64
CA ASN A 22 3.02 -3.00 -11.07
C ASN A 22 2.94 -1.66 -11.85
N SER A 23 3.11 -0.51 -11.17
CA SER A 23 3.18 0.81 -11.80
C SER A 23 4.01 1.76 -10.92
N PRO A 24 4.97 2.53 -11.46
CA PRO A 24 5.96 3.27 -10.65
C PRO A 24 5.37 4.22 -9.61
N VAL A 25 4.24 4.88 -9.92
CA VAL A 25 3.59 5.83 -9.00
C VAL A 25 3.15 5.16 -7.69
N ARG A 26 2.84 3.86 -7.73
CA ARG A 26 2.38 3.09 -6.57
C ARG A 26 3.49 2.82 -5.55
N ALA A 27 4.77 3.04 -5.89
CA ALA A 27 5.88 2.86 -4.94
C ALA A 27 6.03 4.03 -3.96
N PHE A 28 5.22 5.10 -4.10
CA PHE A 28 5.19 6.24 -3.18
C PHE A 28 6.55 6.95 -3.00
N LYS A 29 7.47 6.81 -3.95
CA LYS A 29 8.83 7.38 -3.89
C LYS A 29 8.84 8.88 -3.62
N SER A 30 7.92 9.64 -4.25
CA SER A 30 7.81 11.08 -4.07
C SER A 30 7.17 11.50 -2.74
N ALA A 31 6.44 10.60 -2.08
CA ALA A 31 5.80 10.86 -0.79
C ALA A 31 6.72 10.54 0.40
N GLY A 32 7.84 9.84 0.18
CA GLY A 32 8.82 9.53 1.24
C GLY A 32 8.35 8.47 2.25
N CYS A 33 7.30 7.71 1.92
CA CYS A 33 6.77 6.65 2.76
C CYS A 33 6.56 5.36 1.95
N ASN A 34 6.40 4.24 2.66
CA ASN A 34 5.98 2.98 2.03
C ASN A 34 4.51 3.08 1.57
N PRO A 35 4.13 2.38 0.48
CA PRO A 35 2.75 2.34 0.04
C PRO A 35 1.87 1.55 0.99
N ILE A 36 0.59 1.94 1.07
CA ILE A 36 -0.46 1.17 1.72
C ILE A 36 -1.05 0.15 0.76
N PHE A 37 -1.42 -1.02 1.26
CA PHE A 37 -2.07 -2.07 0.48
C PHE A 37 -3.58 -1.99 0.69
N ILE A 38 -4.34 -1.76 -0.39
CA ILE A 38 -5.80 -1.60 -0.31
C ILE A 38 -6.50 -2.96 -0.33
N GLU A 39 -7.33 -3.23 0.68
CA GLU A 39 -8.14 -4.46 0.79
C GLU A 39 -9.49 -4.29 0.08
N LYS A 40 -10.17 -3.17 0.29
CA LYS A 40 -11.50 -2.91 -0.28
C LYS A 40 -11.78 -1.42 -0.49
N ALA A 41 -12.74 -1.14 -1.35
CA ALA A 41 -13.23 0.22 -1.64
C ALA A 41 -14.76 0.20 -1.81
N ALA A 42 -15.44 1.22 -1.28
CA ALA A 42 -16.88 1.41 -1.43
C ALA A 42 -17.25 2.90 -1.39
N GLY A 43 -17.92 3.39 -2.44
CA GLY A 43 -18.26 4.81 -2.55
C GLY A 43 -17.01 5.70 -2.51
N SER A 44 -17.02 6.70 -1.62
CA SER A 44 -15.89 7.61 -1.39
C SER A 44 -14.98 7.12 -0.26
N LYS A 45 -14.82 5.79 -0.09
CA LYS A 45 -14.05 5.22 1.00
C LYS A 45 -13.18 4.08 0.49
N ILE A 46 -11.93 4.07 0.92
CA ILE A 46 -11.00 2.95 0.74
C ILE A 46 -10.50 2.48 2.08
N TYR A 47 -10.23 1.18 2.18
CA TYR A 47 -9.78 0.51 3.38
C TYR A 47 -8.51 -0.26 3.05
N ASP A 48 -7.45 0.00 3.81
CA ASP A 48 -6.22 -0.78 3.68
C ASP A 48 -6.29 -2.10 4.47
N VAL A 49 -5.31 -2.98 4.24
CA VAL A 49 -5.17 -4.30 4.89
C VAL A 49 -4.96 -4.21 6.41
N ASP A 50 -4.57 -3.03 6.90
CA ASP A 50 -4.37 -2.71 8.31
C ASP A 50 -5.67 -2.23 8.98
N GLY A 51 -6.73 -2.03 8.20
CA GLY A 51 -8.05 -1.59 8.67
C GLY A 51 -8.21 -0.08 8.76
N ASN A 52 -7.27 0.72 8.24
CA ASN A 52 -7.44 2.17 8.19
C ASN A 52 -8.42 2.55 7.08
N GLU A 53 -9.28 3.52 7.37
CA GLU A 53 -10.23 4.10 6.41
C GLU A 53 -9.72 5.46 5.91
N TYR A 54 -9.85 5.69 4.60
CA TYR A 54 -9.54 6.95 3.94
C TYR A 54 -10.77 7.47 3.17
N ILE A 55 -10.88 8.80 3.01
CA ILE A 55 -11.91 9.49 2.20
C ILE A 55 -11.46 9.52 0.74
#